data_AF-A0A959GY90-F1
#
_entry.id   AF-A0A959GY90-F1
#
_cell.length_a   1.000
_cell.length_b   1.000
_cell.length_c   1.000
_cell.angle_alpha   90.00
_cell.angle_beta   90.00
_cell.angle_gamma   90.00
#
_symmetry.space_group_name_H-M   'P 1'
#
loop_
_entity.id
_entity.type
_entity.pdbx_description
1 polymer ?
#
loop_
_entity_poly.entity_id
_entity_poly.type
_entity_poly.pdbx_seq_one_letter_code
_entity_poly.pdbx_strand_id
1 'polypeptide(L)'
;MNTRYIVLFFLITTAGLVSCKQAHKKAMSGQETGQATGPLIGLDGDTLQKVVKTETEWKAELGEQAYHVLREGGTEPAFTGNFWNNKKEGVYICAGCGLPLFSSSTKFESGTGWPSFWKPLRQENILEVKDRSHGMTRIEVRCARCGGHQGHVFDDGPKPTGLRYCINSVALNFVPEPQP
;
A
#
# COMPACT_ATOMS: atom_id res chain seq x y z
N MET A 1 -21.29 -54.05 -63.05
CA MET A 1 -20.65 -53.58 -64.30
C MET A 1 -20.73 -52.07 -64.30
N ASN A 2 -19.58 -51.41 -64.24
CA ASN A 2 -19.32 -49.98 -64.48
C ASN A 2 -19.94 -48.93 -63.53
N THR A 3 -19.34 -47.78 -63.23
CA THR A 3 -17.98 -47.23 -63.23
C THR A 3 -18.18 -45.78 -62.77
N ARG A 4 -17.44 -45.37 -61.72
CA ARG A 4 -16.92 -44.01 -61.42
C ARG A 4 -17.81 -42.78 -61.65
N TYR A 5 -18.04 -42.02 -60.58
CA TYR A 5 -17.92 -40.56 -60.65
C TYR A 5 -16.99 -40.04 -59.55
N ILE A 6 -15.89 -39.48 -60.04
CA ILE A 6 -14.88 -38.73 -59.30
C ILE A 6 -15.44 -37.32 -59.13
N VAL A 7 -15.56 -36.84 -57.90
CA VAL A 7 -15.72 -35.39 -57.62
C VAL A 7 -14.49 -34.97 -56.83
N LEU A 8 -13.58 -34.29 -57.54
CA LEU A 8 -12.37 -33.70 -57.01
C LEU A 8 -12.69 -32.32 -56.40
N PHE A 9 -12.20 -32.11 -55.18
CA PHE A 9 -11.57 -30.90 -54.62
C PHE A 9 -12.08 -29.52 -55.08
N PHE A 10 -12.55 -28.70 -54.13
CA PHE A 10 -12.04 -27.34 -53.86
C PHE A 10 -12.66 -26.76 -52.58
N LEU A 11 -11.83 -26.08 -51.77
CA LEU A 11 -12.06 -25.05 -50.72
C LEU A 11 -11.08 -25.30 -49.55
N ILE A 12 -9.83 -24.84 -49.61
CA ILE A 12 -9.32 -23.47 -49.32
C ILE A 12 -9.74 -22.97 -47.92
N THR A 13 -8.74 -23.03 -47.01
CA THR A 13 -8.44 -22.19 -45.82
C THR A 13 -9.56 -22.04 -44.76
N THR A 14 -9.29 -22.31 -43.49
CA THR A 14 -8.53 -21.39 -42.62
C THR A 14 -7.74 -22.10 -41.51
N ALA A 15 -6.52 -21.60 -41.28
CA ALA A 15 -5.78 -21.82 -40.05
C ALA A 15 -6.49 -21.13 -38.87
N GLY A 16 -6.51 -21.78 -37.71
CA GLY A 16 -7.10 -21.24 -36.49
C GLY A 16 -6.78 -22.07 -35.26
N LEU A 17 -5.50 -22.23 -34.95
CA LEU A 17 -5.06 -22.60 -33.60
C LEU A 17 -5.22 -21.35 -32.71
N VAL A 18 -6.23 -21.31 -31.86
CA VAL A 18 -6.16 -20.53 -30.62
C VAL A 18 -6.60 -21.41 -29.47
N SER A 19 -5.58 -21.94 -28.80
CA SER A 19 -5.61 -22.54 -27.49
C SER A 19 -6.31 -21.59 -26.50
N CYS A 20 -7.52 -21.95 -26.06
CA CYS A 20 -8.14 -21.29 -24.93
C CYS A 20 -7.48 -21.84 -23.66
N LYS A 21 -6.38 -21.23 -23.25
CA LYS A 21 -5.82 -21.39 -21.90
C LYS A 21 -6.90 -20.92 -20.92
N GLN A 22 -7.56 -21.86 -20.25
CA GLN A 22 -8.37 -21.55 -19.08
C GLN A 22 -7.41 -21.02 -18.01
N ALA A 23 -7.36 -19.69 -17.93
CA ALA A 23 -6.68 -18.98 -16.86
C ALA A 23 -7.31 -19.43 -15.53
N HIS A 24 -6.48 -20.05 -14.71
CA HIS A 24 -6.78 -20.40 -13.33
C HIS A 24 -7.40 -19.20 -12.60
N LYS A 25 -8.71 -19.27 -12.31
CA LYS A 25 -9.28 -18.52 -11.20
C LYS A 25 -8.71 -19.11 -9.92
N LYS A 26 -7.55 -18.61 -9.46
CA LYS A 26 -7.11 -18.86 -8.10
C LYS A 26 -7.98 -18.01 -7.19
N ALA A 27 -9.02 -18.64 -6.65
CA ALA A 27 -9.71 -18.15 -5.46
C ALA A 27 -8.67 -17.93 -4.36
N MET A 28 -8.53 -16.69 -3.89
CA MET A 28 -7.75 -16.40 -2.68
C MET A 28 -8.59 -16.79 -1.47
N SER A 29 -8.47 -18.05 -1.05
CA SER A 29 -8.81 -18.46 0.32
C SER A 29 -7.72 -17.94 1.27
N GLY A 30 -8.15 -17.56 2.48
CA GLY A 30 -7.40 -16.73 3.41
C GLY A 30 -6.09 -17.28 3.97
N GLN A 31 -5.28 -16.33 4.44
CA GLN A 31 -4.50 -16.47 5.67
C GLN A 31 -4.39 -15.08 6.32
N GLU A 32 -4.70 -15.04 7.61
CA GLU A 32 -4.63 -13.88 8.48
C GLU A 32 -3.20 -13.64 8.96
N THR A 33 -2.91 -12.38 9.32
CA THR A 33 -1.63 -11.80 9.77
C THR A 33 -0.68 -11.34 8.64
N GLY A 34 -0.70 -10.04 8.36
CA GLY A 34 0.35 -9.37 7.60
C GLY A 34 1.65 -9.41 8.40
N GLN A 35 2.54 -10.33 8.06
CA GLN A 35 3.94 -10.28 8.47
C GLN A 35 4.75 -9.76 7.29
N ALA A 36 5.53 -8.69 7.52
CA ALA A 36 6.56 -8.28 6.60
C ALA A 36 7.53 -9.45 6.40
N THR A 37 7.65 -9.95 5.18
CA THR A 37 8.43 -11.16 4.87
C THR A 37 9.91 -10.88 4.57
N GLY A 38 10.35 -9.61 4.68
CA GLY A 38 11.70 -9.17 4.39
C GLY A 38 12.26 -8.17 5.41
N PRO A 39 13.56 -7.82 5.30
CA PRO A 39 14.21 -6.93 6.26
C PRO A 39 13.63 -5.52 6.18
N LEU A 40 13.47 -4.91 7.36
CA LEU A 40 13.09 -3.51 7.48
C LEU A 40 14.33 -2.65 7.25
N ILE A 41 14.32 -1.81 6.22
CA ILE A 41 15.51 -1.02 5.85
C ILE A 41 15.28 0.46 6.17
N GLY A 42 16.26 1.06 6.86
CA GLY A 42 16.34 2.49 7.17
C GLY A 42 16.74 3.36 5.98
N LEU A 43 16.81 4.68 6.17
CA LEU A 43 17.24 5.61 5.12
C LEU A 43 18.73 5.46 4.77
N ASP A 44 19.52 5.04 5.75
CA ASP A 44 20.94 4.73 5.67
C ASP A 44 21.24 3.38 4.99
N GLY A 45 20.21 2.58 4.72
CA GLY A 45 20.36 1.24 4.16
C GLY A 45 20.52 0.14 5.20
N ASP A 46 20.56 0.50 6.50
CA ASP A 46 20.74 -0.47 7.57
C ASP A 46 19.47 -1.27 7.84
N THR A 47 19.66 -2.53 8.27
CA THR A 47 18.55 -3.38 8.70
C THR A 47 18.13 -3.02 10.12
N LEU A 48 16.86 -2.64 10.28
CA LEU A 48 16.28 -2.19 11.53
C LEU A 48 15.54 -3.32 12.23
N GLN A 49 15.70 -3.38 13.55
CA GLN A 49 14.93 -4.26 14.42
C GLN A 49 13.55 -3.68 14.74
N LYS A 50 12.61 -4.56 15.09
CA LYS A 50 11.29 -4.19 15.63
C LYS A 50 11.44 -3.32 16.87
N VAL A 51 10.51 -2.37 17.03
CA VAL A 51 10.45 -1.52 18.22
C VAL A 51 9.46 -2.12 19.21
N VAL A 52 9.91 -2.31 20.45
CA VAL A 52 9.10 -2.75 21.59
C VAL A 52 9.19 -1.68 22.65
N LYS A 53 8.03 -1.08 22.97
CA LYS A 53 7.87 -0.06 24.02
C LYS A 53 6.52 -0.27 24.69
N THR A 54 6.45 0.10 25.96
CA THR A 54 5.22 0.17 26.73
C THR A 54 4.33 1.33 26.26
N GLU A 55 3.04 1.26 26.58
CA GLU A 55 2.12 2.35 26.25
C GLU A 55 2.47 3.66 26.97
N THR A 56 3.05 3.59 28.18
CA THR A 56 3.51 4.78 28.91
C THR A 56 4.71 5.44 28.21
N GLU A 57 5.68 4.67 27.72
CA GLU A 57 6.79 5.20 26.93
C GLU A 57 6.27 5.82 25.62
N TRP A 58 5.32 5.16 24.95
CA TRP A 58 4.69 5.74 23.76
C TRP A 58 3.97 7.05 24.06
N LYS A 59 3.19 7.15 25.15
CA LYS A 59 2.52 8.41 25.54
C LYS A 59 3.50 9.52 25.92
N ALA A 60 4.68 9.17 26.45
CA ALA A 60 5.70 10.15 26.83
C ALA A 60 6.44 10.70 25.60
N GLU A 61 6.71 9.85 24.61
CA GLU A 61 7.42 10.25 23.38
C GLU A 61 6.49 10.86 22.33
N LEU A 62 5.26 10.36 22.23
CA LEU A 62 4.25 10.83 21.30
C LEU A 62 3.38 11.86 22.00
N GLY A 63 3.22 13.04 21.39
CA GLY A 63 2.16 13.96 21.81
C GLY A 63 0.77 13.32 21.69
N GLU A 64 -0.22 13.86 22.40
CA GLU A 64 -1.57 13.29 22.51
C GLU A 64 -2.19 12.90 21.16
N GLN A 65 -2.16 13.80 20.17
CA GLN A 65 -2.73 13.53 18.84
C GLN A 65 -2.00 12.40 18.10
N ALA A 66 -0.67 12.37 18.17
CA ALA A 66 0.12 11.32 17.54
C ALA A 66 -0.09 9.97 18.23
N TYR A 67 -0.21 9.96 19.56
CA TYR A 67 -0.55 8.76 20.31
C TYR A 67 -1.93 8.23 19.92
N HIS A 68 -2.94 9.09 19.92
CA HIS A 68 -4.31 8.74 19.53
C HIS A 68 -4.37 8.10 18.14
N VAL A 69 -3.69 8.69 17.16
CA VAL A 69 -3.64 8.13 15.80
C VAL A 69 -2.81 6.85 15.76
N LEU A 70 -1.54 6.88 16.17
CA LEU A 70 -0.60 5.77 15.99
C LEU A 70 -0.94 4.54 16.85
N ARG A 71 -1.46 4.73 18.05
CA ARG A 71 -1.63 3.66 19.05
C ARG A 71 -3.09 3.24 19.23
N GLU A 72 -4.01 4.19 19.16
CA GLU A 72 -5.44 3.93 19.37
C GLU A 72 -6.23 3.79 18.05
N GLY A 73 -5.58 3.96 16.89
CA GLY A 73 -6.23 3.82 15.58
C GLY A 73 -7.15 4.99 15.22
N GLY A 74 -6.91 6.16 15.83
CA GLY A 74 -7.62 7.39 15.51
C GLY A 74 -7.37 7.89 14.08
N THR A 75 -8.16 8.88 13.67
CA THR A 75 -7.99 9.57 12.38
C THR A 75 -8.01 11.07 12.61
N GLU A 76 -7.02 11.79 12.07
CA GLU A 76 -6.99 13.25 12.16
C GLU A 76 -8.08 13.87 11.26
N PRO A 77 -8.57 15.09 11.56
CA PRO A 77 -9.50 15.78 10.66
C PRO A 77 -8.92 16.04 9.27
N ALA A 78 -9.78 16.04 8.25
CA ALA A 78 -9.37 16.36 6.88
C ALA A 78 -8.79 17.78 6.78
N PHE A 79 -7.76 17.96 5.96
CA PHE A 79 -7.12 19.25 5.64
C PHE A 79 -6.44 19.98 6.82
N THR A 80 -6.25 19.33 7.97
CA THR A 80 -5.57 19.94 9.12
C THR A 80 -4.11 19.50 9.27
N GLY A 81 -3.72 18.37 8.69
CA GLY A 81 -2.37 17.82 8.82
C GLY A 81 -1.28 18.60 8.06
N ASN A 82 -0.05 18.60 8.55
CA ASN A 82 1.06 19.33 7.92
C ASN A 82 1.42 18.85 6.50
N PHE A 83 1.04 17.63 6.13
CA PHE A 83 1.53 16.97 4.92
C PHE A 83 0.48 16.72 3.84
N TRP A 84 -0.79 17.08 4.04
CA TRP A 84 -1.82 16.87 3.01
C TRP A 84 -1.46 17.59 1.70
N ASN A 85 -0.98 18.84 1.79
CA ASN A 85 -0.56 19.67 0.64
C ASN A 85 0.96 19.77 0.45
N ASN A 86 1.78 19.03 1.21
CA ASN A 86 3.24 19.10 1.04
C ASN A 86 3.64 18.58 -0.35
N LYS A 87 4.51 19.35 -1.03
CA LYS A 87 5.05 19.09 -2.38
C LYS A 87 6.58 19.04 -2.42
N LYS A 88 7.25 19.13 -1.27
CA LYS A 88 8.71 19.04 -1.18
C LYS A 88 9.17 17.62 -1.53
N GLU A 89 10.31 17.51 -2.19
CA GLU A 89 10.95 16.22 -2.44
C GLU A 89 11.58 15.66 -1.16
N GLY A 90 11.37 14.37 -0.92
CA GLY A 90 11.80 13.73 0.33
C GLY A 90 11.07 12.43 0.66
N VAL A 91 11.35 11.94 1.86
CA VAL A 91 10.81 10.69 2.39
C VAL A 91 9.95 10.95 3.61
N TYR A 92 8.77 10.36 3.63
CA TYR A 92 7.88 10.32 4.77
C TYR A 92 8.22 9.10 5.63
N ILE A 93 8.59 9.36 6.87
CA ILE A 93 8.98 8.34 7.85
C ILE A 93 7.89 8.21 8.92
N CYS A 94 7.75 7.05 9.54
CA CYS A 94 6.82 6.84 10.64
C CYS A 94 7.15 7.80 11.79
N ALA A 95 6.17 8.60 12.25
CA ALA A 95 6.39 9.54 13.35
C ALA A 95 6.80 8.85 14.65
N GLY A 96 6.38 7.60 14.87
CA GLY A 96 6.72 6.87 16.09
C GLY A 96 8.08 6.16 16.09
N CYS A 97 8.63 5.78 14.94
CA CYS A 97 9.89 5.02 14.94
C CYS A 97 10.87 5.37 13.84
N GLY A 98 10.57 6.36 13.01
CA GLY A 98 11.44 6.81 11.93
C GLY A 98 11.62 5.81 10.77
N LEU A 99 10.88 4.71 10.72
CA LEU A 99 10.94 3.79 9.58
C LEU A 99 10.48 4.52 8.30
N PRO A 100 11.22 4.45 7.18
CA PRO A 100 10.79 5.03 5.90
C PRO A 100 9.54 4.34 5.34
N LEU A 101 8.47 5.09 5.09
CA LEU A 101 7.20 4.51 4.66
C LEU A 101 6.81 4.90 3.23
N PHE A 102 6.96 6.18 2.86
CA PHE A 102 6.50 6.68 1.56
C PHE A 102 7.48 7.71 0.98
N SER A 103 7.52 7.83 -0.35
CA SER A 103 8.31 8.86 -1.05
C SER A 103 7.40 9.93 -1.63
N SER A 104 7.86 11.19 -1.63
CA SER A 104 7.24 12.31 -2.36
C SER A 104 6.92 11.97 -3.82
N SER A 105 7.80 11.22 -4.51
CA SER A 105 7.61 10.77 -5.90
C SER A 105 6.35 9.93 -6.13
N THR A 106 5.80 9.35 -5.06
CA THR A 106 4.60 8.52 -5.10
C THR A 106 3.37 9.22 -4.53
N LYS A 107 3.55 10.44 -4.02
CA LYS A 107 2.48 11.26 -3.46
C LYS A 107 1.66 11.88 -4.59
N PHE A 108 0.36 12.00 -4.38
CA PHE A 108 -0.53 12.67 -5.33
C PHE A 108 -1.67 13.41 -4.61
N GLU A 109 -2.34 14.31 -5.32
CA GLU A 109 -3.50 15.04 -4.82
C GLU A 109 -4.77 14.22 -5.06
N SER A 110 -5.31 13.63 -3.99
CA SER A 110 -6.56 12.84 -4.03
C SER A 110 -7.82 13.68 -3.77
N GLY A 111 -7.66 14.90 -3.24
CA GLY A 111 -8.78 15.74 -2.82
C GLY A 111 -9.44 15.32 -1.50
N THR A 112 -8.93 14.29 -0.80
CA THR A 112 -9.58 13.78 0.43
C THR A 112 -9.23 14.57 1.69
N GLY A 113 -8.14 15.33 1.68
CA GLY A 113 -7.66 16.08 2.84
C GLY A 113 -6.59 15.40 3.68
N TRP A 114 -6.12 14.22 3.26
CA TRP A 114 -4.99 13.51 3.87
C TRP A 114 -3.90 13.23 2.83
N PRO A 115 -2.61 13.17 3.22
CA PRO A 115 -1.56 12.77 2.30
C PRO A 115 -1.86 11.40 1.69
N SER A 116 -1.80 11.34 0.37
CA SER A 116 -2.16 10.17 -0.42
C SER A 116 -0.99 9.73 -1.29
N PHE A 117 -0.69 8.43 -1.26
CA PHE A 117 0.40 7.81 -2.03
C PHE A 117 -0.13 6.63 -2.83
N TRP A 118 0.43 6.35 -4.00
CA TRP A 118 -0.02 5.21 -4.81
C TRP A 118 0.75 3.91 -4.57
N LYS A 119 1.86 3.97 -3.83
CA LYS A 119 2.60 2.80 -3.30
C LYS A 119 3.39 3.17 -2.05
N PRO A 120 3.73 2.21 -1.17
CA PRO A 120 4.76 2.42 -0.15
C PRO A 120 6.14 2.53 -0.79
N LEU A 121 7.10 3.07 -0.03
CA LEU A 121 8.52 3.07 -0.40
C LEU A 121 9.04 1.64 -0.57
N ARG A 122 8.65 0.76 0.36
CA ARG A 122 8.92 -0.69 0.37
C ARG A 122 7.73 -1.42 0.94
N GLN A 123 7.34 -2.54 0.32
CA GLN A 123 6.17 -3.31 0.78
C GLN A 123 6.41 -3.89 2.17
N GLU A 124 7.65 -4.25 2.49
CA GLU A 124 8.07 -4.80 3.78
C GLU A 124 7.94 -3.78 4.93
N ASN A 125 7.93 -2.48 4.63
CA ASN A 125 7.90 -1.43 5.65
C ASN A 125 6.47 -1.12 6.14
N ILE A 126 5.45 -1.68 5.49
CA ILE A 126 4.04 -1.54 5.89
C ILE A 126 3.40 -2.91 6.17
N LEU A 127 2.37 -2.92 7.00
CA LEU A 127 1.47 -4.05 7.18
C LEU A 127 0.08 -3.64 6.74
N GLU A 128 -0.56 -4.51 5.97
CA GLU A 128 -1.96 -4.36 5.54
C GLU A 128 -2.82 -5.32 6.36
N VAL A 129 -3.75 -4.76 7.14
CA VAL A 129 -4.58 -5.50 8.10
C VAL A 129 -6.04 -5.24 7.79
N LYS A 130 -6.87 -6.30 7.79
CA LYS A 130 -8.31 -6.12 7.60
C LYS A 130 -8.90 -5.37 8.79
N ASP A 131 -9.60 -4.29 8.50
CA ASP A 131 -10.32 -3.46 9.47
C ASP A 131 -11.83 -3.60 9.23
N ARG A 132 -12.55 -4.04 10.27
CA ARG A 132 -14.01 -4.21 10.27
C ARG A 132 -14.74 -3.22 11.19
N SER A 133 -14.04 -2.18 11.64
CA SER A 133 -14.61 -1.13 12.48
C SER A 133 -15.69 -0.33 11.74
N HIS A 134 -16.58 0.30 12.51
CA HIS A 134 -17.63 1.19 12.01
C HIS A 134 -18.55 0.57 10.93
N GLY A 135 -18.70 -0.76 10.90
CA GLY A 135 -19.55 -1.45 9.94
C GLY A 135 -19.02 -1.48 8.49
N MET A 136 -17.78 -1.03 8.27
CA MET A 136 -17.11 -1.04 6.97
C MET A 136 -16.08 -2.16 6.91
N THR A 137 -15.71 -2.61 5.72
CA THR A 137 -14.52 -3.45 5.51
C THR A 137 -13.48 -2.64 4.75
N ARG A 138 -12.38 -2.31 5.42
CA ARG A 138 -11.26 -1.55 4.87
C ARG A 138 -9.96 -2.32 5.10
N ILE A 139 -8.88 -1.89 4.45
CA ILE A 139 -7.53 -2.39 4.73
C ILE A 139 -6.77 -1.29 5.45
N GLU A 140 -6.53 -1.50 6.74
CA GLU A 140 -5.69 -0.65 7.58
C GLU A 140 -4.22 -0.81 7.18
N VAL A 141 -3.51 0.32 7.13
CA VAL A 141 -2.07 0.40 6.92
C VAL A 141 -1.40 0.70 8.26
N ARG A 142 -0.49 -0.18 8.67
CA ARG A 142 0.34 -0.01 9.88
C ARG A 142 1.82 0.03 9.54
N CYS A 143 2.62 0.71 10.37
CA CYS A 143 4.07 0.64 10.28
C CYS A 143 4.55 -0.77 10.62
N ALA A 144 5.36 -1.39 9.75
CA ALA A 144 5.87 -2.73 10.02
C ALA A 144 6.91 -2.78 11.15
N ARG A 145 7.53 -1.66 11.55
CA ARG A 145 8.53 -1.67 12.64
C ARG A 145 7.92 -1.55 14.04
N CYS A 146 7.00 -0.61 14.25
CA CYS A 146 6.41 -0.34 15.57
C CYS A 146 4.93 -0.72 15.70
N GLY A 147 4.30 -1.16 14.60
CA GLY A 147 2.87 -1.52 14.57
C GLY A 147 1.91 -0.34 14.62
N GLY A 148 2.41 0.90 14.55
CA GLY A 148 1.58 2.10 14.65
C GLY A 148 0.62 2.25 13.47
N HIS A 149 -0.65 2.58 13.73
CA HIS A 149 -1.66 2.88 12.73
C HIS A 149 -1.25 4.09 11.89
N GLN A 150 -1.28 3.95 10.57
CA GLN A 150 -0.93 5.02 9.63
C GLN A 150 -2.19 5.56 8.93
N GLY A 151 -3.10 4.68 8.52
CA GLY A 151 -4.31 5.04 7.80
C GLY A 151 -4.90 3.82 7.11
N HIS A 152 -5.36 3.99 5.86
CA HIS A 152 -5.98 2.91 5.08
C HIS A 152 -5.54 2.94 3.62
N VAL A 153 -5.65 1.78 2.95
CA VAL A 153 -5.47 1.66 1.50
C VAL A 153 -6.81 1.38 0.81
N PHE A 154 -7.02 2.04 -0.32
CA PHE A 154 -8.21 1.97 -1.16
C PHE A 154 -7.82 1.64 -2.61
N ASP A 155 -8.77 1.14 -3.41
CA ASP A 155 -8.62 0.73 -4.81
C ASP A 155 -9.04 1.81 -5.83
N ASP A 156 -9.05 3.07 -5.39
CA ASP A 156 -9.43 4.26 -6.17
C ASP A 156 -8.23 5.18 -6.49
N GLY A 157 -7.02 4.60 -6.54
CA GLY A 157 -5.80 5.33 -6.82
C GLY A 157 -5.45 5.47 -8.31
N PRO A 158 -4.39 6.21 -8.64
CA PRO A 158 -3.92 6.38 -10.01
C PRO A 158 -3.21 5.11 -10.52
N LYS A 159 -3.02 5.04 -11.85
CA LYS A 159 -2.04 4.13 -12.44
C LYS A 159 -0.64 4.44 -11.88
N PRO A 160 0.26 3.43 -11.76
CA PRO A 160 0.14 2.07 -12.29
C PRO A 160 -0.56 1.07 -11.35
N THR A 161 -0.68 1.36 -10.05
CA THR A 161 -1.17 0.39 -9.06
C THR A 161 -2.69 0.38 -8.94
N GLY A 162 -3.36 1.50 -9.20
CA GLY A 162 -4.77 1.68 -8.86
C GLY A 162 -5.01 1.82 -7.36
N LEU A 163 -3.95 1.89 -6.53
CA LEU A 163 -4.06 1.94 -5.08
C LEU A 163 -3.88 3.36 -4.55
N ARG A 164 -4.59 3.68 -3.48
CA ARG A 164 -4.45 4.93 -2.72
C ARG A 164 -4.23 4.61 -1.26
N TYR A 165 -2.99 4.77 -0.81
CA TYR A 165 -2.60 4.80 0.60
C TYR A 165 -2.94 6.18 1.16
N CYS A 166 -4.05 6.27 1.88
CA CYS A 166 -4.55 7.48 2.52
C CYS A 166 -4.08 7.51 3.98
N ILE A 167 -3.11 8.35 4.29
CA ILE A 167 -2.34 8.28 5.53
C ILE A 167 -2.60 9.51 6.39
N ASN A 168 -2.70 9.35 7.69
CA ASN A 168 -2.74 10.48 8.63
C ASN A 168 -1.41 11.24 8.59
N SER A 169 -1.45 12.55 8.40
CA SER A 169 -0.26 13.39 8.45
C SER A 169 0.44 13.33 9.80
N VAL A 170 -0.29 13.31 10.91
CA VAL A 170 0.28 13.21 12.26
C VAL A 170 1.00 11.88 12.53
N ALA A 171 0.72 10.85 11.72
CA ALA A 171 1.42 9.57 11.79
C ALA A 171 2.78 9.59 11.06
N LEU A 172 3.11 10.69 10.38
CA LEU A 172 4.31 10.85 9.58
C LEU A 172 5.20 11.97 10.11
N ASN A 173 6.50 11.81 9.91
CA ASN A 173 7.50 12.89 9.86
C ASN A 173 8.07 12.96 8.43
N PHE A 174 8.78 14.04 8.09
CA PHE A 174 9.31 14.25 6.75
C PHE A 174 10.80 14.56 6.77
N VAL A 175 11.56 13.84 5.94
CA VAL A 175 12.99 14.07 5.71
C VAL A 175 13.14 14.62 4.29
N PRO A 176 13.49 15.91 4.11
CA PRO A 176 13.66 16.49 2.78
C PRO A 176 14.87 15.88 2.08
N GLU A 177 14.77 15.71 0.77
CA GLU A 177 15.94 15.39 -0.05
C GLU A 177 16.93 16.56 -0.04
N PRO A 178 18.25 16.30 0.08
CA PRO A 178 19.27 17.33 -0.04
C PRO A 178 19.07 18.10 -1.35
N GLN A 179 18.92 19.42 -1.24
CA GLN A 179 18.89 20.26 -2.42
C GLN A 179 20.34 20.42 -2.92
N PRO A 180 20.59 20.30 -4.24
CA PRO A 180 21.93 20.43 -4.81
C PRO A 180 22.53 21.83 -4.62
#